data_AF-A0A3D6ETZ7-F1
#
_entry.id   AF-A0A3D6ETZ7-F1
#
_cell.length_a   1.000
_cell.length_b   1.000
_cell.length_c   1.000
_cell.angle_alpha   90.00
_cell.angle_beta   90.00
_cell.angle_gamma   90.00
#
_symmetry.space_group_name_H-M   'P 1'
#
loop_
_entity.id
_entity.type
_entity.pdbx_description
1 polymer ?
#
loop_
_entity_poly.entity_id
_entity_poly.type
_entity_poly.pdbx_seq_one_letter_code
_entity_poly.pdbx_strand_id
1 'polypeptide(L)'
;YSSAKGIFKIKYAIEPTINDTEQITKQVNQLLELAESIQFRAFVKNALFNFSKDKCSISISEIIEEATNIAETTKRDYELASKLFDFDKFRDSLYKEKEKYFNGVREIVNRIFTQAIGIPISISATVFATYKIDDEPIILGIVLISFILYVILYVRLQLTYKSDLKEVRRDFKSDFKIIEEKSGLPKDIIQREEIKIKKKLDISISIVNWIVGIVIALGILLTVYILYQIEYTEMMKIICLNKS
;
A
#
# COMPACT_ATOMS: atom_id res chain seq x y z
N TYR A 1 -10.34 -24.81 24.35
CA TYR A 1 -11.23 -25.09 25.49
C TYR A 1 -11.41 -26.59 25.63
N SER A 2 -10.80 -27.21 26.65
CA SER A 2 -10.93 -28.64 26.92
C SER A 2 -12.29 -28.93 27.56
N SER A 3 -13.12 -29.72 26.88
CA SER A 3 -14.39 -30.22 27.41
C SER A 3 -14.13 -31.32 28.43
N ALA A 4 -14.35 -31.02 29.70
CA ALA A 4 -14.27 -31.97 30.82
C ALA A 4 -15.66 -32.32 31.41
N LYS A 5 -16.77 -32.09 30.70
CA LYS A 5 -18.10 -32.51 31.17
C LYS A 5 -18.99 -32.98 30.03
N GLY A 6 -19.38 -34.26 30.11
CA GLY A 6 -20.50 -34.85 29.37
C GLY A 6 -20.07 -35.92 28.36
N ILE A 7 -20.12 -37.20 28.75
CA ILE A 7 -20.14 -38.31 27.79
C ILE A 7 -21.49 -38.24 27.08
N PHE A 8 -21.49 -37.70 25.86
CA PHE A 8 -22.66 -37.69 24.99
C PHE A 8 -23.01 -39.13 24.59
N LYS A 9 -24.25 -39.57 24.83
CA LYS A 9 -24.72 -40.93 24.54
C LYS A 9 -25.71 -40.93 23.38
N ILE A 10 -25.31 -41.53 22.26
CA ILE A 10 -26.19 -41.84 21.14
C ILE A 10 -26.91 -43.15 21.47
N LYS A 11 -28.25 -43.12 21.51
CA LYS A 11 -29.06 -44.32 21.74
C LYS A 11 -29.38 -44.98 20.41
N TYR A 12 -29.00 -46.24 20.28
CA TYR A 12 -29.38 -47.11 19.16
C TYR A 12 -30.71 -47.77 19.52
N ALA A 13 -31.77 -47.54 18.73
CA ALA A 13 -32.93 -48.41 18.77
C ALA A 13 -32.58 -49.73 18.06
N ILE A 14 -33.11 -50.85 18.53
CA ILE A 14 -32.84 -52.19 17.99
C ILE A 14 -33.32 -52.28 16.53
N GLU A 15 -34.37 -51.54 16.18
CA GLU A 15 -34.76 -51.17 14.81
C GLU A 15 -35.32 -49.74 14.85
N PRO A 16 -34.77 -48.79 14.07
CA PRO A 16 -35.38 -47.48 13.96
C PRO A 16 -36.65 -47.60 13.12
N THR A 17 -37.80 -47.23 13.67
CA THR A 17 -39.06 -47.09 12.91
C THR A 17 -38.94 -45.89 11.99
N ILE A 18 -38.32 -46.11 10.83
CA ILE A 18 -38.19 -45.13 9.77
C ILE A 18 -39.29 -45.46 8.76
N ASN A 19 -40.15 -44.49 8.48
CA ASN A 19 -41.11 -44.61 7.39
C ASN A 19 -40.30 -44.53 6.09
N ASP A 20 -40.04 -45.67 5.44
CA ASP A 20 -39.30 -45.76 4.18
C ASP A 20 -39.98 -44.92 3.09
N THR A 21 -39.56 -43.67 3.03
CA THR A 21 -39.98 -42.69 2.04
C THR A 21 -38.71 -42.24 1.33
N GLU A 22 -38.75 -42.24 0.01
CA GLU A 22 -37.63 -41.93 -0.91
C GLU A 22 -36.87 -40.63 -0.57
N GLN A 23 -37.53 -39.72 0.17
CA GLN A 23 -36.94 -38.49 0.70
C GLN A 23 -35.89 -38.72 1.80
N ILE A 24 -36.06 -39.66 2.72
CA ILE A 24 -35.17 -39.85 3.87
C ILE A 24 -33.79 -40.35 3.41
N THR A 25 -33.77 -41.30 2.47
CA THR A 25 -32.54 -41.83 1.88
C THR A 25 -31.71 -40.72 1.22
N LYS A 26 -32.36 -39.80 0.51
CA LYS A 26 -31.69 -38.65 -0.13
C LYS A 26 -31.09 -37.67 0.89
N GLN A 27 -31.79 -37.42 2.00
CA GLN A 27 -31.34 -36.51 3.06
C GLN A 27 -30.13 -37.06 3.82
N VAL A 28 -30.17 -38.35 4.16
CA VAL A 28 -29.06 -39.04 4.84
C VAL A 28 -27.84 -39.14 3.92
N ASN A 29 -28.03 -39.47 2.64
CA ASN A 29 -26.93 -39.51 1.68
C ASN A 29 -26.24 -38.16 1.50
N GLN A 30 -26.99 -37.05 1.48
CA GLN A 30 -26.39 -35.71 1.43
C GLN A 30 -25.55 -35.40 2.66
N LEU A 31 -26.00 -35.80 3.85
CA LEU A 31 -25.23 -35.61 5.08
C LEU A 31 -23.96 -36.48 5.09
N LEU A 32 -24.06 -37.72 4.62
CA LEU A 32 -22.94 -38.65 4.50
C LEU A 32 -21.89 -38.15 3.51
N GLU A 33 -22.29 -37.69 2.33
CA GLU A 33 -21.38 -37.10 1.34
C GLU A 33 -20.59 -35.91 1.93
N LEU A 34 -21.27 -35.05 2.70
CA LEU A 34 -20.60 -33.94 3.41
C LEU A 34 -19.64 -34.46 4.50
N ALA A 35 -20.01 -35.49 5.26
CA ALA A 35 -19.19 -36.05 6.32
C ALA A 35 -17.93 -36.79 5.81
N GLU A 36 -18.04 -37.42 4.64
CA GLU A 36 -16.93 -38.09 3.97
C GLU A 36 -15.89 -37.09 3.46
N SER A 37 -16.35 -35.94 2.95
CA SER A 37 -15.47 -34.89 2.47
C SER A 37 -14.57 -34.32 3.59
N ILE A 38 -13.26 -34.27 3.32
CA ILE A 38 -12.25 -33.80 4.29
C ILE A 38 -12.52 -32.35 4.73
N GLN A 39 -13.02 -31.52 3.80
CA GLN A 39 -13.25 -30.09 4.01
C GLN A 39 -14.43 -29.82 4.94
N PHE A 40 -15.51 -30.60 4.86
CA PHE A 40 -16.72 -30.36 5.66
C PHE A 40 -16.77 -31.17 6.95
N ARG A 41 -15.94 -32.22 7.13
CA ARG A 41 -15.95 -33.10 8.30
C ARG A 41 -15.91 -32.38 9.66
N ALA A 42 -15.11 -31.33 9.78
CA ALA A 42 -15.03 -30.52 11.01
C ALA A 42 -16.32 -29.70 11.25
N PHE A 43 -16.94 -29.18 10.18
CA PHE A 43 -18.18 -28.43 10.22
C PHE A 43 -19.38 -29.34 10.51
N VAL A 44 -19.42 -30.55 9.93
CA VAL A 44 -20.44 -31.58 10.23
C VAL A 44 -20.39 -31.96 11.70
N LYS A 45 -19.18 -32.17 12.26
CA LYS A 45 -19.02 -32.47 13.68
C LYS A 45 -19.51 -31.33 14.58
N ASN A 46 -19.25 -30.09 14.21
CA ASN A 46 -19.74 -28.91 14.94
C ASN A 46 -21.27 -28.74 14.82
N ALA A 47 -21.85 -28.98 13.65
CA ALA A 47 -23.29 -28.93 13.42
C ALA A 47 -24.01 -30.02 14.23
N LEU A 48 -23.49 -31.26 14.24
CA LEU A 48 -23.97 -32.35 15.11
C LEU A 48 -23.84 -32.00 16.59
N PHE A 49 -22.71 -31.43 17.00
CA PHE A 49 -22.50 -31.01 18.38
C PHE A 49 -23.50 -29.92 18.79
N ASN A 50 -23.73 -28.92 17.95
CA ASN A 50 -24.69 -27.84 18.20
C ASN A 50 -26.13 -28.35 18.25
N PHE A 51 -26.53 -29.22 17.33
CA PHE A 51 -27.81 -29.93 17.38
C PHE A 51 -27.98 -30.70 18.69
N SER A 52 -26.88 -31.22 19.21
CA SER A 52 -26.89 -32.04 20.42
C SER A 52 -26.76 -31.31 21.75
N LYS A 53 -26.39 -30.04 21.71
CA LYS A 53 -25.90 -29.29 22.86
C LYS A 53 -26.95 -29.14 23.98
N ASP A 54 -28.22 -29.10 23.61
CA ASP A 54 -29.34 -28.91 24.53
C ASP A 54 -30.04 -30.25 24.90
N LYS A 55 -29.54 -31.38 24.39
CA LYS A 55 -30.14 -32.72 24.59
C LYS A 55 -29.19 -33.62 25.39
N CYS A 56 -29.72 -34.26 26.44
CA CYS A 56 -28.96 -35.18 27.30
C CYS A 56 -28.69 -36.55 26.63
N SER A 57 -29.53 -36.94 25.65
CA SER A 57 -29.34 -38.11 24.77
C SER A 57 -30.12 -37.90 23.47
N ILE A 58 -29.60 -38.39 22.35
CA ILE A 58 -30.23 -38.26 21.03
C ILE A 58 -30.31 -39.64 20.39
N SER A 59 -31.44 -39.94 19.75
CA SER A 59 -31.58 -41.16 18.94
C SER A 59 -31.06 -40.93 17.53
N ILE A 60 -30.69 -42.00 16.86
CA ILE A 60 -30.32 -41.94 15.43
C ILE A 60 -31.51 -41.50 14.57
N SER A 61 -32.75 -41.85 14.94
CA SER A 61 -33.95 -41.41 14.23
C SER A 61 -34.09 -39.88 14.24
N GLU A 62 -33.79 -39.22 15.36
CA GLU A 62 -33.81 -37.74 15.44
C GLU A 62 -32.70 -37.09 14.58
N ILE A 63 -31.55 -37.74 14.43
CA ILE A 63 -30.48 -37.28 13.54
C ILE A 63 -30.89 -37.43 12.08
N ILE A 64 -31.59 -38.51 11.74
CA ILE A 64 -32.07 -38.81 10.39
C ILE A 64 -33.18 -37.82 10.00
N GLU A 65 -34.14 -37.54 10.89
CA GLU A 65 -35.21 -36.56 10.65
C GLU A 65 -34.64 -35.15 10.44
N GLU A 66 -33.61 -34.76 11.19
CA GLU A 66 -33.02 -33.44 11.12
C GLU A 66 -31.78 -33.35 10.20
N ALA A 67 -31.49 -34.42 9.44
CA ALA A 67 -30.29 -34.53 8.61
C ALA A 67 -30.15 -33.37 7.61
N THR A 68 -31.26 -32.91 7.04
CA THR A 68 -31.29 -31.76 6.11
C THR A 68 -30.80 -30.47 6.77
N ASN A 69 -31.28 -30.18 7.98
CA ASN A 69 -30.95 -28.94 8.68
C ASN A 69 -29.49 -28.95 9.17
N ILE A 70 -28.99 -30.13 9.58
CA ILE A 70 -27.56 -30.33 9.91
C ILE A 70 -26.69 -30.14 8.66
N ALA A 71 -27.10 -30.68 7.50
CA ALA A 71 -26.39 -30.50 6.24
C ALA A 71 -26.39 -29.03 5.76
N GLU A 72 -27.50 -28.32 5.87
CA GLU A 72 -27.60 -26.89 5.54
C GLU A 72 -26.77 -26.02 6.48
N THR A 73 -26.80 -26.29 7.78
CA THR A 73 -25.98 -25.58 8.78
C THR A 73 -24.49 -25.80 8.50
N THR A 74 -24.10 -27.04 8.19
CA THR A 74 -22.73 -27.39 7.79
C THR A 74 -22.29 -26.59 6.57
N LYS A 75 -23.11 -26.56 5.51
CA LYS A 75 -22.80 -25.82 4.27
C LYS A 75 -22.64 -24.32 4.54
N ARG A 76 -23.55 -23.75 5.33
CA ARG A 76 -23.54 -22.34 5.72
C ARG A 76 -22.30 -21.97 6.53
N ASP A 77 -21.96 -22.76 7.54
CA ASP A 77 -20.80 -22.51 8.39
C ASP A 77 -19.49 -22.64 7.60
N TYR A 78 -19.42 -23.62 6.70
CA TYR A 78 -18.30 -23.75 5.77
C TYR A 78 -18.19 -22.54 4.84
N GLU A 79 -19.30 -22.09 4.25
CA GLU A 79 -19.33 -20.94 3.35
C GLU A 79 -18.91 -19.64 4.09
N LEU A 80 -19.39 -19.45 5.32
CA LEU A 80 -19.00 -18.33 6.17
C LEU A 80 -17.51 -18.38 6.53
N ALA A 81 -17.00 -19.56 6.91
CA ALA A 81 -15.59 -19.73 7.23
C ALA A 81 -14.69 -19.54 6.01
N SER A 82 -15.10 -20.05 4.83
CA SER A 82 -14.38 -19.82 3.57
C SER A 82 -14.32 -18.34 3.25
N LYS A 83 -15.47 -17.64 3.31
CA LYS A 83 -15.54 -16.19 3.07
C LYS A 83 -14.67 -15.39 4.04
N LEU A 84 -14.67 -15.73 5.33
CA LEU A 84 -13.84 -15.07 6.34
C LEU A 84 -12.34 -15.32 6.10
N PHE A 85 -11.97 -16.55 5.75
CA PHE A 85 -10.60 -16.91 5.46
C PHE A 85 -10.06 -16.24 4.19
N ASP A 86 -10.89 -16.22 3.13
CA ASP A 86 -10.57 -15.50 1.89
C ASP A 86 -10.45 -14.00 2.15
N PHE A 87 -11.28 -13.45 3.05
CA PHE A 87 -11.19 -12.07 3.49
C PHE A 87 -9.90 -11.75 4.25
N ASP A 88 -9.50 -12.58 5.23
CA ASP A 88 -8.27 -12.35 6.00
C ASP A 88 -7.04 -12.42 5.08
N LYS A 89 -6.98 -13.43 4.19
CA LYS A 89 -5.91 -13.54 3.17
C LYS A 89 -5.86 -12.33 2.24
N PHE A 90 -7.02 -11.85 1.81
CA PHE A 90 -7.11 -10.67 0.98
C PHE A 90 -6.61 -9.43 1.73
N ARG A 91 -7.04 -9.24 2.98
CA ARG A 91 -6.62 -8.11 3.83
C ARG A 91 -5.11 -8.10 4.01
N ASP A 92 -4.52 -9.26 4.27
CA ASP A 92 -3.06 -9.40 4.40
C ASP A 92 -2.34 -9.05 3.09
N SER A 93 -2.90 -9.47 1.94
CA SER A 93 -2.35 -9.14 0.62
C SER A 93 -2.42 -7.64 0.33
N LEU A 94 -3.54 -6.99 0.70
CA LEU A 94 -3.71 -5.53 0.58
C LEU A 94 -2.70 -4.78 1.44
N TYR A 95 -2.47 -5.22 2.69
CA TYR A 95 -1.47 -4.60 3.56
C TYR A 95 -0.05 -4.73 2.99
N LYS A 96 0.31 -5.91 2.46
CA LYS A 96 1.62 -6.12 1.82
C LYS A 96 1.83 -5.23 0.61
N GLU A 97 0.82 -5.12 -0.27
CA GLU A 97 0.93 -4.30 -1.48
C GLU A 97 1.00 -2.80 -1.12
N LYS A 98 0.19 -2.37 -0.15
CA LYS A 98 0.28 -1.03 0.45
C LYS A 98 1.70 -0.74 0.96
N GLU A 99 2.28 -1.66 1.73
CA GLU A 99 3.61 -1.47 2.31
C GLU A 99 4.71 -1.36 1.25
N LYS A 100 4.61 -2.17 0.18
CA LYS A 100 5.49 -2.08 -0.99
C LYS A 100 5.47 -0.68 -1.62
N TYR A 101 4.30 -0.09 -1.88
CA TYR A 101 4.25 1.28 -2.41
C TYR A 101 4.75 2.31 -1.41
N PHE A 102 4.43 2.16 -0.11
CA PHE A 102 4.93 3.09 0.91
C PHE A 102 6.45 3.09 1.00
N ASN A 103 7.06 1.93 0.85
CA ASN A 103 8.51 1.78 0.82
C ASN A 103 9.10 2.40 -0.45
N GLY A 104 8.50 2.17 -1.62
CA GLY A 104 8.92 2.82 -2.87
C GLY A 104 8.85 4.35 -2.79
N VAL A 105 7.74 4.90 -2.30
CA VAL A 105 7.60 6.36 -2.08
C VAL A 105 8.63 6.87 -1.08
N ARG A 106 8.85 6.16 0.04
CA ARG A 106 9.82 6.56 1.06
C ARG A 106 11.24 6.57 0.51
N GLU A 107 11.59 5.60 -0.32
CA GLU A 107 12.91 5.53 -0.95
C GLU A 107 13.15 6.72 -1.88
N ILE A 108 12.17 7.05 -2.75
CA ILE A 108 12.25 8.21 -3.65
C ILE A 108 12.38 9.50 -2.83
N VAL A 109 11.57 9.66 -1.79
CA VAL A 109 11.63 10.82 -0.88
C VAL A 109 12.99 10.94 -0.19
N ASN A 110 13.57 9.83 0.29
CA ASN A 110 14.90 9.85 0.90
C ASN A 110 16.00 10.26 -0.09
N ARG A 111 15.91 9.82 -1.35
CA ARG A 111 16.84 10.25 -2.41
C ARG A 111 16.72 11.76 -2.67
N ILE A 112 15.50 12.29 -2.72
CA ILE A 112 15.24 13.73 -2.85
C ILE A 112 15.85 14.51 -1.69
N PHE A 113 15.62 14.08 -0.44
CA PHE A 113 16.17 14.76 0.74
C PHE A 113 17.69 14.77 0.75
N THR A 114 18.31 13.64 0.40
CA THR A 114 19.78 13.53 0.35
C THR A 114 20.38 14.52 -0.65
N GLN A 115 19.75 14.68 -1.82
CA GLN A 115 20.18 15.66 -2.82
C GLN A 115 19.89 17.11 -2.39
N ALA A 116 18.79 17.34 -1.69
CA ALA A 116 18.43 18.67 -1.23
C ALA A 116 19.47 19.26 -0.26
N ILE A 117 20.15 18.43 0.53
CA ILE A 117 21.26 18.84 1.40
C ILE A 117 22.46 19.35 0.59
N GLY A 118 22.66 18.84 -0.62
CA GLY A 118 23.73 19.30 -1.52
C GLY A 118 23.52 20.72 -2.03
N ILE A 119 22.28 21.22 -2.11
CA ILE A 119 21.97 22.56 -2.63
C ILE A 119 22.70 23.67 -1.86
N PRO A 120 22.52 23.85 -0.53
CA PRO A 120 23.17 24.94 0.20
C PRO A 120 24.69 24.86 0.15
N ILE A 121 25.26 23.65 0.10
CA ILE A 121 26.70 23.43 -0.01
C ILE A 121 27.21 23.94 -1.36
N SER A 122 26.56 23.52 -2.46
CA SER A 122 26.93 23.96 -3.82
C SER A 122 26.80 25.46 -4.01
N ILE A 123 25.74 26.07 -3.45
CA ILE A 123 25.54 27.53 -3.49
C ILE A 123 26.65 28.23 -2.70
N SER A 124 26.94 27.78 -1.48
CA SER A 124 28.00 28.37 -0.63
C SER A 124 29.36 28.27 -1.31
N ALA A 125 29.67 27.13 -1.92
CA ALA A 125 30.90 26.94 -2.68
C ALA A 125 30.99 27.89 -3.89
N THR A 126 29.88 28.10 -4.59
CA THR A 126 29.82 29.01 -5.74
C THR A 126 30.02 30.46 -5.30
N VAL A 127 29.32 30.91 -4.25
CA VAL A 127 29.50 32.26 -3.69
C VAL A 127 30.94 32.46 -3.21
N PHE A 128 31.53 31.48 -2.52
CA PHE A 128 32.91 31.54 -2.06
C PHE A 128 33.92 31.61 -3.22
N ALA A 129 33.71 30.84 -4.29
CA ALA A 129 34.55 30.89 -5.48
C ALA A 129 34.46 32.25 -6.17
N THR A 130 33.25 32.79 -6.33
CA THR A 130 32.99 34.12 -6.88
C THR A 130 33.62 35.24 -6.04
N TYR A 131 33.59 35.13 -4.71
CA TYR A 131 34.22 36.10 -3.82
C TYR A 131 35.75 36.09 -3.91
N LYS A 132 36.37 34.93 -4.19
CA LYS A 132 37.83 34.78 -4.22
C LYS A 132 38.47 35.20 -5.55
N ILE A 133 37.69 35.30 -6.63
CA ILE A 133 38.18 35.47 -8.01
C ILE A 133 37.55 36.73 -8.63
N ASP A 134 37.47 37.80 -7.85
CA ASP A 134 36.76 39.04 -8.17
C ASP A 134 37.41 39.90 -9.27
N ASP A 135 38.70 39.68 -9.56
CA ASP A 135 39.46 40.50 -10.53
C ASP A 135 39.45 39.96 -11.98
N GLU A 136 39.07 38.70 -12.19
CA GLU A 136 39.10 38.03 -13.49
C GLU A 136 37.70 37.69 -14.03
N PRO A 137 37.12 38.53 -14.91
CA PRO A 137 35.74 38.36 -15.41
C PRO A 137 35.58 37.07 -16.24
N ILE A 138 36.65 36.58 -16.87
CA ILE A 138 36.65 35.33 -17.63
C ILE A 138 36.39 34.14 -16.70
N ILE A 139 37.07 34.10 -15.53
CA ILE A 139 36.89 33.00 -14.57
C ILE A 139 35.50 33.07 -13.93
N LEU A 140 35.01 34.27 -13.60
CA LEU A 140 33.64 34.47 -13.14
C LEU A 140 32.60 33.96 -14.14
N GLY A 141 32.83 34.17 -15.44
CA GLY A 141 31.99 33.61 -16.51
C GLY A 141 31.98 32.07 -16.54
N ILE A 142 33.13 31.43 -16.35
CA ILE A 142 33.24 29.96 -16.27
C ILE A 142 32.49 29.41 -15.05
N VAL A 143 32.62 30.07 -13.89
CA VAL A 143 31.87 29.72 -12.67
C VAL A 143 30.37 29.82 -12.91
N LEU A 144 29.91 30.90 -13.55
CA LEU A 144 28.50 31.08 -13.89
C LEU A 144 27.97 29.98 -14.81
N ILE A 145 28.67 29.66 -15.90
CA ILE A 145 28.27 28.59 -16.83
C ILE A 145 28.19 27.24 -16.11
N SER A 146 29.19 26.93 -15.27
CA SER A 146 29.23 25.69 -14.50
C SER A 146 28.05 25.58 -13.53
N PHE A 147 27.71 26.69 -12.88
CA PHE A 147 26.58 26.76 -11.97
C PHE A 147 25.23 26.63 -12.70
N ILE A 148 25.07 27.24 -13.88
CA ILE A 148 23.87 27.08 -14.71
C ILE A 148 23.70 25.61 -15.13
N LEU A 149 24.78 24.95 -15.57
CA LEU A 149 24.75 23.53 -15.91
C LEU A 149 24.33 22.67 -14.72
N TYR A 150 24.86 22.96 -13.52
CA TYR A 150 24.45 22.30 -12.28
C TYR A 150 22.95 22.47 -12.01
N VAL A 151 22.41 23.68 -12.11
CA VAL A 151 20.97 23.96 -11.91
C VAL A 151 20.13 23.18 -12.91
N ILE A 152 20.50 23.17 -14.20
CA ILE A 152 19.76 22.42 -15.25
C ILE A 152 19.75 20.93 -14.95
N LEU A 153 20.91 20.34 -14.62
CA LEU A 153 21.02 18.92 -14.28
C LEU A 153 20.18 18.58 -13.04
N TYR A 154 20.24 19.43 -12.02
CA TYR A 154 19.46 19.25 -10.79
C TYR A 154 17.95 19.28 -11.07
N VAL A 155 17.47 20.28 -11.81
CA VAL A 155 16.05 20.38 -12.19
C VAL A 155 15.61 19.16 -12.99
N ARG A 156 16.42 18.70 -13.95
CA ARG A 156 16.11 17.48 -14.72
C ARG A 156 15.98 16.25 -13.82
N LEU A 157 16.88 16.07 -12.88
CA LEU A 157 16.85 14.95 -11.94
C LEU A 157 15.60 14.98 -11.05
N GLN A 158 15.21 16.16 -10.56
CA GLN A 158 13.98 16.33 -9.78
C GLN A 158 12.72 16.04 -10.60
N LEU A 159 12.70 16.42 -11.88
CA LEU A 159 11.58 16.09 -12.79
C LEU A 159 11.46 14.59 -13.02
N THR A 160 12.57 13.85 -13.06
CA THR A 160 12.56 12.38 -13.12
C THR A 160 11.89 11.80 -11.87
N TYR A 161 12.29 12.22 -10.67
CA TYR A 161 11.63 11.74 -9.44
C TYR A 161 10.14 12.08 -9.38
N LYS A 162 9.75 13.23 -9.91
CA LYS A 162 8.33 13.58 -10.06
C LYS A 162 7.60 12.63 -11.01
N SER A 163 8.26 12.16 -12.07
CA SER A 163 7.71 11.16 -12.98
C SER A 163 7.54 9.81 -12.27
N ASP A 164 8.56 9.36 -11.55
CA ASP A 164 8.54 8.10 -10.80
C ASP A 164 7.39 8.10 -9.78
N LEU A 165 7.21 9.19 -9.03
CA LEU A 165 6.10 9.34 -8.09
C LEU A 165 4.72 9.32 -8.78
N LYS A 166 4.62 9.85 -10.01
CA LYS A 166 3.37 9.79 -10.79
C LYS A 166 3.09 8.39 -11.32
N GLU A 167 4.12 7.64 -11.68
CA GLU A 167 4.01 6.26 -12.12
C GLU A 167 3.55 5.37 -10.95
N VAL A 168 4.22 5.46 -9.79
CA VAL A 168 3.79 4.77 -8.56
C VAL A 168 2.34 5.10 -8.21
N ARG A 169 1.91 6.35 -8.38
CA ARG A 169 0.52 6.75 -8.16
C ARG A 169 -0.44 6.07 -9.14
N ARG A 170 -0.05 5.94 -10.42
CA ARG A 170 -0.89 5.32 -11.46
C ARG A 170 -1.03 3.82 -11.20
N ASP A 171 0.08 3.16 -10.90
CA ASP A 171 0.11 1.72 -10.61
C ASP A 171 -0.71 1.41 -9.38
N PHE A 172 -0.46 2.17 -8.29
CA PHE A 172 -1.28 2.08 -7.09
C PHE A 172 -2.77 2.20 -7.41
N LYS A 173 -3.18 3.22 -8.17
CA LYS A 173 -4.60 3.43 -8.52
C LYS A 173 -5.19 2.29 -9.36
N SER A 174 -4.41 1.74 -10.30
CA SER A 174 -4.83 0.61 -11.12
C SER A 174 -5.05 -0.64 -10.27
N ASP A 175 -4.07 -0.98 -9.44
CA ASP A 175 -4.09 -2.18 -8.62
C ASP A 175 -5.17 -2.07 -7.54
N PHE A 176 -5.37 -0.87 -6.98
CA PHE A 176 -6.45 -0.62 -6.03
C PHE A 176 -7.85 -0.74 -6.64
N LYS A 177 -8.01 -0.37 -7.92
CA LYS A 177 -9.28 -0.55 -8.65
C LYS A 177 -9.59 -2.03 -8.88
N ILE A 178 -8.59 -2.82 -9.26
CA ILE A 178 -8.74 -4.28 -9.43
C ILE A 178 -9.12 -4.94 -8.10
N ILE A 179 -8.50 -4.48 -7.01
CA ILE A 179 -8.76 -4.91 -5.63
C ILE A 179 -10.20 -4.55 -5.22
N GLU A 180 -10.69 -3.35 -5.54
CA GLU A 180 -12.07 -2.95 -5.27
C GLU A 180 -13.08 -3.84 -6.01
N GLU A 181 -12.84 -4.10 -7.30
CA GLU A 181 -13.76 -4.89 -8.13
C GLU A 181 -13.83 -6.38 -7.75
N LYS A 182 -12.71 -6.96 -7.27
CA LYS A 182 -12.63 -8.41 -7.02
C LYS A 182 -12.85 -8.83 -5.56
N SER A 183 -12.78 -7.90 -4.61
CA SER A 183 -12.75 -8.24 -3.18
C SER A 183 -14.11 -8.39 -2.51
N GLY A 184 -15.17 -7.82 -3.09
CA GLY A 184 -16.50 -7.79 -2.46
C GLY A 184 -16.55 -6.99 -1.16
N LEU A 185 -15.54 -6.16 -0.88
CA LEU A 185 -15.44 -5.42 0.37
C LEU A 185 -16.27 -4.14 0.40
N PRO A 186 -16.66 -3.71 1.61
CA PRO A 186 -17.33 -2.43 1.76
C PRO A 186 -16.34 -1.32 1.38
N LYS A 187 -16.80 -0.48 0.46
CA LYS A 187 -15.99 0.52 -0.26
C LYS A 187 -15.33 1.55 0.66
N ASP A 188 -15.89 1.76 1.85
CA ASP A 188 -15.40 2.71 2.85
C ASP A 188 -14.02 2.31 3.43
N ILE A 189 -13.78 1.01 3.65
CA ILE A 189 -12.48 0.52 4.15
C ILE A 189 -11.41 0.71 3.08
N ILE A 190 -11.77 0.39 1.83
CA ILE A 190 -10.91 0.52 0.66
C ILE A 190 -10.54 2.00 0.45
N GLN A 191 -11.54 2.88 0.32
CA GLN A 191 -11.33 4.31 0.09
C GLN A 191 -10.49 4.98 1.19
N ARG A 192 -10.67 4.58 2.46
CA ARG A 192 -9.88 5.14 3.57
C ARG A 192 -8.39 4.86 3.42
N GLU A 193 -8.02 3.68 2.93
CA GLU A 193 -6.63 3.32 2.69
C GLU A 193 -6.07 3.99 1.43
N GLU A 194 -6.89 4.13 0.38
CA GLU A 194 -6.53 4.89 -0.84
C GLU A 194 -6.16 6.34 -0.52
N ILE A 195 -6.99 7.02 0.28
CA ILE A 195 -6.82 8.44 0.65
C ILE A 195 -5.48 8.66 1.35
N LYS A 196 -5.07 7.75 2.25
CA LYS A 196 -3.80 7.88 2.98
C LYS A 196 -2.60 7.84 2.03
N ILE A 197 -2.61 6.93 1.08
CA ILE A 197 -1.51 6.74 0.11
C ILE A 197 -1.48 7.91 -0.87
N LYS A 198 -2.65 8.29 -1.40
CA LYS A 198 -2.80 9.45 -2.28
C LYS A 198 -2.29 10.73 -1.61
N LYS A 199 -2.65 10.98 -0.35
CA LYS A 199 -2.17 12.14 0.42
C LYS A 199 -0.65 12.15 0.54
N LYS A 200 -0.01 11.01 0.84
CA LYS A 200 1.45 10.95 0.95
C LYS A 200 2.15 11.16 -0.39
N LEU A 201 1.60 10.62 -1.48
CA LEU A 201 2.08 10.86 -2.84
C LEU A 201 1.95 12.33 -3.24
N ASP A 202 0.81 12.96 -2.97
CA ASP A 202 0.56 14.38 -3.27
C ASP A 202 1.52 15.29 -2.47
N ILE A 203 1.74 14.99 -1.18
CA ILE A 203 2.75 15.69 -0.37
C ILE A 203 4.16 15.53 -0.98
N SER A 204 4.53 14.30 -1.38
CA SER A 204 5.85 14.03 -1.96
C SER A 204 6.07 14.79 -3.27
N ILE A 205 5.07 14.81 -4.15
CA ILE A 205 5.09 15.59 -5.40
C ILE A 205 5.19 17.10 -5.11
N SER A 206 4.48 17.58 -4.09
CA SER A 206 4.54 18.98 -3.67
C SER A 206 5.94 19.37 -3.19
N ILE A 207 6.59 18.52 -2.39
CA ILE A 207 7.96 18.73 -1.92
C ILE A 207 8.93 18.86 -3.10
N VAL A 208 8.82 17.99 -4.11
CA VAL A 208 9.66 18.08 -5.32
C VAL A 208 9.46 19.42 -6.04
N ASN A 209 8.22 19.86 -6.23
CA ASN A 209 7.94 21.15 -6.87
C ASN A 209 8.53 22.32 -6.07
N TRP A 210 8.42 22.26 -4.74
CA TRP A 210 9.00 23.27 -3.84
C TRP A 210 10.52 23.34 -3.96
N ILE A 211 11.20 22.19 -3.92
CA ILE A 211 12.66 22.11 -4.06
C ILE A 211 13.11 22.66 -5.41
N VAL A 212 12.43 22.30 -6.50
CA VAL A 212 12.71 22.84 -7.84
C VAL A 212 12.53 24.36 -7.86
N GLY A 213 11.44 24.87 -7.29
CA GLY A 213 11.20 26.31 -7.19
C GLY A 213 12.30 27.05 -6.43
N ILE A 214 12.74 26.52 -5.30
CA ILE A 214 13.83 27.08 -4.49
C ILE A 214 15.13 27.10 -5.29
N VAL A 215 15.50 26.00 -5.94
CA VAL A 215 16.75 25.92 -6.71
C VAL A 215 16.75 26.89 -7.89
N ILE A 216 15.62 27.04 -8.59
CA ILE A 216 15.50 28.01 -9.67
C ILE A 216 15.60 29.44 -9.14
N ALA A 217 14.90 29.76 -8.04
CA ALA A 217 14.93 31.09 -7.44
C ALA A 217 16.34 31.47 -6.96
N LEU A 218 17.04 30.56 -6.27
CA LEU A 218 18.43 30.75 -5.86
C LEU A 218 19.37 30.82 -7.07
N GLY A 219 19.09 30.03 -8.11
CA GLY A 219 19.84 30.05 -9.35
C GLY A 219 19.79 31.41 -10.05
N ILE A 220 18.60 32.00 -10.15
CA ILE A 220 18.39 33.34 -10.71
C ILE A 220 19.08 34.40 -9.84
N LEU A 221 18.90 34.34 -8.52
CA LEU A 221 19.51 35.31 -7.60
C LEU A 221 21.04 35.32 -7.71
N LEU A 222 21.65 34.13 -7.76
CA LEU A 222 23.10 33.99 -7.86
C LEU A 222 23.63 34.41 -9.24
N THR A 223 22.85 34.15 -10.30
CA THR A 223 23.16 34.63 -11.66
C THR A 223 23.16 36.16 -11.71
N VAL A 224 22.13 36.80 -11.15
CA VAL A 224 22.05 38.27 -11.08
C VAL A 224 23.23 38.84 -10.28
N TYR A 225 23.58 38.21 -9.17
CA TYR A 225 24.73 38.61 -8.36
C TYR A 225 26.06 38.56 -9.12
N ILE A 226 26.35 37.45 -9.81
CA ILE A 226 27.59 37.33 -10.60
C ILE A 226 27.61 38.34 -11.76
N LEU A 227 26.49 38.54 -12.46
CA LEU A 227 26.42 39.52 -13.54
C LEU A 227 26.68 40.95 -13.05
N TYR A 228 26.11 41.33 -11.91
CA TYR A 228 26.36 42.62 -11.27
C TYR A 228 27.85 42.80 -10.92
N GLN A 229 28.50 41.75 -10.39
CA GLN A 229 29.92 41.79 -10.06
C GLN A 229 30.80 41.95 -11.31
N ILE A 230 30.48 41.25 -12.40
CA ILE A 230 31.20 41.37 -13.68
C ILE A 230 31.11 42.81 -14.21
N GLU A 231 29.91 43.41 -14.22
CA GLU A 231 29.71 44.79 -14.70
C GLU A 231 30.48 45.81 -13.84
N TYR A 232 30.52 45.61 -12.52
CA TYR A 232 31.28 46.44 -11.60
C TYR A 232 32.80 46.36 -11.86
N THR A 233 33.34 45.16 -12.05
CA THR A 233 34.78 44.96 -12.34
C THR A 233 35.18 45.61 -13.67
N GLU A 234 34.34 45.53 -14.71
CA GLU A 234 34.58 46.19 -15.99
C GLU A 234 34.54 47.73 -15.87
N MET A 235 33.57 48.28 -15.13
CA MET A 235 33.48 49.73 -14.90
C MET A 235 34.72 50.28 -14.18
N MET A 236 35.22 49.57 -13.17
CA MET A 236 36.43 49.96 -12.44
C MET A 236 37.69 49.92 -13.31
N LYS A 237 37.80 48.95 -14.23
CA LYS A 237 38.91 48.90 -15.20
C LYS A 237 38.91 50.12 -16.13
N ILE A 238 37.73 50.51 -16.64
CA ILE A 238 37.59 51.69 -17.52
C ILE A 238 38.00 52.99 -16.81
N ILE A 239 37.58 53.17 -15.55
CA ILE A 239 37.92 54.37 -14.75
C ILE A 239 39.43 54.45 -14.50
N CYS A 240 40.10 53.32 -14.23
CA CYS A 240 41.55 53.31 -14.00
C CYS A 240 42.34 53.59 -15.28
N LEU A 241 41.91 53.07 -16.43
CA LEU A 241 42.56 53.33 -17.72
C LEU A 241 42.46 54.80 -18.16
N ASN A 242 41.39 55.50 -17.78
CA ASN A 242 41.18 56.91 -18.17
C ASN A 242 41.90 57.92 -17.25
N LYS A 243 42.55 57.44 -16.17
CA LYS A 243 43.26 58.27 -15.18
C LYS A 243 44.79 58.19 -15.30
N SER A 244 45.30 57.31 -16.17
CA SER A 244 46.73 57.14 -16.48
C SER A 244 47.08 57.81 -17.80
#